data_AF-A0A2C9CDP3-F1
#
_entry.id   AF-A0A2C9CDP3-F1
#
_cell.length_a   1.000
_cell.length_b   1.000
_cell.length_c   1.000
_cell.angle_alpha   90.00
_cell.angle_beta   90.00
_cell.angle_gamma   90.00
#
_symmetry.space_group_name_H-M   'P 1'
#
loop_
_entity.id
_entity.type
_entity.pdbx_description
1 polymer ?
#
loop_
_entity_poly.entity_id
_entity_poly.type
_entity_poly.pdbx_seq_one_letter_code
_entity_poly.pdbx_strand_id
1 'polypeptide(L)'
;MHTSYASTLDFSWTAPKTYVHNAGTKGELHYIVWFYNLKNTIGKTIMVPIDVFMKTDTGEEYADAYYPELVDYIKELDEDFYEGKKYQYAAIAKGELAPDTTKHCIAMFEDIAPQAKQVEIFVTGILHFFLWRQKMVDYSYKITYKKERDQWKLIEHGMSKECVGVTP
;
A
#
# COMPACT_ATOMS: atom_id res chain seq x y z
N MET A 1 11.62 -8.60 -3.43
CA MET A 1 11.11 -7.31 -3.93
C MET A 1 10.42 -7.58 -5.26
N HIS A 2 9.13 -7.23 -5.37
CA HIS A 2 8.36 -7.37 -6.62
C HIS A 2 8.29 -6.01 -7.33
N THR A 3 8.25 -6.01 -8.66
CA THR A 3 8.35 -4.79 -9.49
C THR A 3 7.36 -4.83 -10.66
N SER A 4 6.69 -3.72 -10.94
CA SER A 4 5.86 -3.54 -12.13
C SER A 4 6.20 -2.20 -12.81
N TYR A 5 6.44 -2.24 -14.12
CA TYR A 5 6.77 -1.06 -14.91
C TYR A 5 5.48 -0.41 -15.45
N ALA A 6 5.07 0.71 -14.88
CA ALA A 6 4.24 1.68 -15.59
C ALA A 6 5.20 2.64 -16.33
N SER A 7 4.88 3.04 -17.56
CA SER A 7 5.78 3.80 -18.45
C SER A 7 6.25 5.16 -17.91
N THR A 8 5.71 5.60 -16.76
CA THR A 8 6.00 6.88 -16.12
C THR A 8 6.43 6.74 -14.65
N LEU A 9 6.16 5.60 -14.01
CA LEU A 9 6.40 5.38 -12.59
C LEU A 9 6.76 3.92 -12.34
N ASP A 10 7.93 3.69 -11.77
CA ASP A 10 8.37 2.37 -11.33
C ASP A 10 7.80 2.11 -9.93
N PHE A 11 7.01 1.03 -9.83
CA PHE A 11 6.29 0.66 -8.63
C PHE A 11 6.82 -0.67 -8.10
N SER A 12 7.26 -0.65 -6.83
CA SER A 12 7.83 -1.82 -6.17
C SER A 12 7.32 -1.94 -4.74
N TRP A 13 7.29 -3.17 -4.21
CA TRP A 13 6.74 -3.43 -2.88
C TRP A 13 7.34 -4.67 -2.21
N THR A 14 7.06 -4.80 -0.91
CA THR A 14 7.34 -5.98 -0.09
C THR A 14 6.06 -6.76 0.20
N ALA A 15 6.19 -7.98 0.72
CA ALA A 15 5.05 -8.64 1.34
C ALA A 15 4.58 -7.80 2.56
N PRO A 16 3.27 -7.74 2.84
CA PRO A 16 2.78 -7.11 4.05
C PRO A 16 3.22 -7.91 5.28
N LYS A 17 3.31 -7.24 6.41
CA LYS A 17 3.69 -7.81 7.71
C LYS A 17 2.58 -7.53 8.72
N THR A 18 2.39 -8.46 9.64
CA THR A 18 1.43 -8.29 10.74
C THR A 18 2.17 -7.86 12.00
N TYR A 19 1.68 -6.82 12.63
CA TYR A 19 2.18 -6.30 13.90
C TYR A 19 1.07 -6.34 14.94
N VAL A 20 1.42 -6.72 16.16
CA VAL A 20 0.50 -6.68 17.30
C VAL A 20 1.02 -5.64 18.27
N HIS A 21 0.22 -4.60 18.52
CA HIS A 21 0.52 -3.56 19.50
C HIS A 21 -0.26 -3.84 20.79
N ASN A 22 0.35 -3.54 21.95
CA ASN A 22 -0.22 -3.83 23.29
C ASN A 22 -0.66 -5.29 23.51
N ALA A 23 0.10 -6.25 22.96
CA ALA A 23 -0.22 -7.67 23.05
C ALA A 23 -0.51 -8.14 24.50
N GLY A 24 -1.59 -8.90 24.68
CA GLY A 24 -2.00 -9.44 25.98
C GLY A 24 -2.73 -8.44 26.89
N THR A 25 -3.09 -7.26 26.39
CA THR A 25 -3.87 -6.25 27.13
C THR A 25 -5.29 -6.10 26.57
N LYS A 26 -6.15 -5.34 27.24
CA LYS A 26 -7.50 -5.01 26.73
C LYS A 26 -7.50 -4.08 25.50
N GLY A 27 -6.36 -3.48 25.16
CA GLY A 27 -6.18 -2.60 24.01
C GLY A 27 -5.25 -3.19 22.96
N GLU A 28 -5.22 -4.53 22.84
CA GLU A 28 -4.48 -5.23 21.80
C GLU A 28 -5.03 -4.87 20.42
N LEU A 29 -4.16 -4.38 19.54
CA LEU A 29 -4.52 -3.98 18.18
C LEU A 29 -3.66 -4.75 17.18
N HIS A 30 -4.31 -5.27 16.13
CA HIS A 30 -3.67 -6.01 15.05
C HIS A 30 -3.55 -5.10 13.83
N TYR A 31 -2.32 -4.90 13.39
CA TYR A 31 -2.00 -4.08 12.24
C TYR A 31 -1.48 -4.95 11.10
N ILE A 32 -1.91 -4.64 9.89
CA ILE A 32 -1.21 -5.05 8.68
C ILE A 32 -0.49 -3.82 8.15
N VAL A 33 0.82 -3.94 7.98
CA VAL A 33 1.68 -2.88 7.45
C VAL A 33 2.31 -3.33 6.17
N TRP A 34 2.30 -2.45 5.17
CA TRP A 34 2.77 -2.73 3.83
C TRP A 34 3.69 -1.63 3.32
N PHE A 35 4.89 -2.02 2.91
CA PHE A 35 5.89 -1.10 2.39
C PHE A 35 5.93 -1.14 0.86
N TYR A 36 5.96 0.04 0.25
CA TYR A 36 6.03 0.19 -1.19
C TYR A 36 6.86 1.41 -1.58
N ASN A 37 7.33 1.46 -2.82
CA ASN A 37 8.11 2.56 -3.35
C ASN A 37 7.54 3.02 -4.68
N LEU A 38 7.61 4.33 -4.89
CA LEU A 38 7.23 5.01 -6.11
C LEU A 38 8.47 5.73 -6.64
N LYS A 39 8.95 5.34 -7.82
CA LYS A 39 10.08 5.99 -8.47
C LYS A 39 9.65 6.65 -9.77
N ASN A 40 9.91 7.95 -9.90
CA ASN A 40 9.72 8.64 -11.17
C ASN A 40 10.89 8.31 -12.09
N THR A 41 10.58 7.67 -13.23
CA THR A 41 11.56 7.30 -14.25
C THR A 41 11.62 8.29 -15.41
N ILE A 42 10.84 9.37 -15.34
CA ILE A 42 10.79 10.42 -16.35
C ILE A 42 11.69 11.58 -15.93
N GLY A 43 12.39 12.18 -16.89
CA GLY A 43 13.20 13.40 -16.71
C GLY A 43 12.44 14.69 -16.36
N LYS A 44 11.18 14.62 -15.91
CA LYS A 44 10.39 15.78 -15.45
C LYS A 44 9.56 15.44 -14.22
N THR A 45 9.23 16.43 -13.40
CA THR A 45 8.33 16.28 -12.25
C THR A 45 6.95 15.81 -12.70
N ILE A 46 6.38 14.84 -11.98
CA ILE A 46 5.03 14.32 -12.20
C ILE A 46 4.16 14.51 -10.96
N MET A 47 2.85 14.60 -11.16
CA MET A 47 1.87 14.59 -10.09
C MET A 47 1.35 13.16 -9.90
N VAL A 48 1.52 12.60 -8.71
CA VAL A 48 1.10 11.24 -8.37
C VAL A 48 -0.18 11.28 -7.54
N PRO A 49 -1.35 10.90 -8.10
CA PRO A 49 -2.62 10.86 -7.38
C PRO A 49 -2.83 9.48 -6.76
N ILE A 50 -1.91 9.03 -5.89
CA ILE A 50 -1.97 7.71 -5.29
C ILE A 50 -2.95 7.66 -4.13
N ASP A 51 -3.77 6.61 -4.10
CA ASP A 51 -4.54 6.18 -2.94
C ASP A 51 -4.35 4.65 -2.77
N VAL A 52 -4.41 4.18 -1.52
CA VAL A 52 -4.20 2.76 -1.16
C VAL A 52 -5.34 2.30 -0.26
N PHE A 53 -5.87 1.11 -0.54
CA PHE A 53 -6.87 0.46 0.29
C PHE A 53 -6.68 -1.05 0.28
N MET A 54 -7.23 -1.71 1.29
CA MET A 54 -7.15 -3.15 1.45
C MET A 54 -8.55 -3.73 1.61
N LYS A 55 -8.79 -4.88 0.97
CA LYS A 55 -9.96 -5.72 1.23
C LYS A 55 -9.52 -7.05 1.77
N THR A 56 -10.38 -7.67 2.56
CA THR A 56 -10.15 -8.98 3.16
C THR A 56 -11.14 -10.00 2.58
N ASP A 57 -10.88 -11.30 2.76
CA ASP A 57 -11.83 -12.36 2.40
C ASP A 57 -13.12 -12.36 3.24
N THR A 58 -13.15 -11.62 4.35
CA THR A 58 -14.37 -11.36 5.13
C THR A 58 -15.28 -10.32 4.47
N GLY A 59 -14.81 -9.62 3.44
CA GLY A 59 -15.53 -8.56 2.73
C GLY A 59 -15.38 -7.18 3.35
N GLU A 60 -14.59 -7.04 4.43
CA GLU A 60 -14.30 -5.75 5.04
C GLU A 60 -13.25 -4.98 4.23
N GLU A 61 -13.44 -3.66 4.17
CA GLU A 61 -12.57 -2.73 3.46
C GLU A 61 -11.90 -1.76 4.44
N TYR A 62 -10.61 -1.52 4.23
CA TYR A 62 -9.77 -0.72 5.10
C TYR A 62 -9.01 0.31 4.26
N ALA A 63 -9.14 1.58 4.63
CA ALA A 63 -8.35 2.66 4.03
C ALA A 63 -6.96 2.73 4.67
N ASP A 64 -5.97 3.14 3.90
CA ASP A 64 -4.66 3.50 4.47
C ASP A 64 -4.82 4.62 5.50
N ALA A 65 -4.23 4.42 6.67
CA ALA A 65 -4.19 5.40 7.75
C ALA A 65 -2.76 5.50 8.32
N TYR A 66 -2.44 6.64 8.91
CA TYR A 66 -1.13 6.88 9.50
C TYR A 66 -1.21 6.91 11.02
N TYR A 67 -0.50 6.00 11.67
CA TYR A 67 -0.43 5.87 13.12
C TYR A 67 1.01 6.17 13.59
N PRO A 68 1.30 7.39 14.07
CA PRO A 68 2.66 7.78 14.47
C PRO A 68 3.25 6.88 15.55
N GLU A 69 2.44 6.47 16.52
CA GLU A 69 2.83 5.57 17.61
C GLU A 69 3.24 4.17 17.12
N LEU A 70 2.57 3.66 16.09
CA LEU A 70 2.92 2.39 15.47
C LEU A 70 4.24 2.50 14.69
N VAL A 71 4.51 3.65 14.06
CA VAL A 71 5.77 3.86 13.33
C VAL A 71 6.97 3.73 14.25
N ASP A 72 6.90 4.32 15.45
CA ASP A 72 7.99 4.24 16.41
C ASP A 72 8.16 2.81 16.95
N TYR A 73 7.06 2.09 17.16
CA TYR A 73 7.10 0.67 17.50
C TYR A 73 7.73 -0.20 16.39
N ILE A 74 7.37 0.04 15.12
CA ILE A 74 7.90 -0.75 13.98
C ILE A 74 9.38 -0.48 13.75
N LYS A 75 9.86 0.76 13.94
CA LYS A 75 11.29 1.12 13.86
C LYS A 75 12.16 0.22 14.73
N GLU A 76 11.67 -0.14 15.91
CA GLU A 76 12.42 -0.96 16.87
C GLU A 76 12.39 -2.45 16.51
N LEU A 77 11.40 -2.90 15.73
CA LEU A 77 11.15 -4.31 15.44
C LEU A 77 11.57 -4.77 14.05
N ASP A 78 11.56 -3.88 13.06
CA ASP A 78 11.70 -4.26 11.65
C ASP A 78 12.98 -3.69 11.03
N GLU A 79 13.91 -4.58 10.68
CA GLU A 79 15.14 -4.22 9.96
C GLU A 79 14.87 -3.61 8.57
N ASP A 80 13.72 -3.92 7.95
CA ASP A 80 13.30 -3.28 6.69
C ASP A 80 12.91 -1.80 6.90
N PHE A 81 12.63 -1.41 8.14
CA PHE A 81 12.53 -0.02 8.56
C PHE A 81 13.95 0.56 8.69
N TYR A 82 14.60 0.78 7.55
CA TYR A 82 15.97 1.29 7.50
C TYR A 82 16.10 2.68 8.11
N GLU A 83 16.98 2.81 9.10
CA GLU A 83 17.44 4.08 9.66
C GLU A 83 17.98 4.97 8.53
N GLY A 84 17.21 6.00 8.15
CA GLY A 84 17.53 6.93 7.06
C GLY A 84 16.49 7.01 5.93
N LYS A 85 15.56 6.04 5.82
CA LYS A 85 14.41 6.17 4.91
C LYS A 85 13.27 6.92 5.59
N LYS A 86 12.88 8.07 5.03
CA LYS A 86 11.65 8.76 5.44
C LYS A 86 10.45 8.10 4.75
N TYR A 87 9.82 7.14 5.42
CA TYR A 87 8.59 6.53 4.94
C TYR A 87 7.42 7.51 5.01
N GLN A 88 6.65 7.61 3.92
CA GLN A 88 5.49 8.50 3.78
C GLN A 88 4.22 7.67 3.56
N TYR A 89 3.12 8.01 4.21
CA TYR A 89 1.82 7.36 3.93
C TYR A 89 1.15 7.97 2.70
N ALA A 90 0.10 7.33 2.17
CA ALA A 90 -0.45 7.68 0.86
C ALA A 90 -0.84 9.16 0.71
N ALA A 91 -1.47 9.75 1.74
CA ALA A 91 -1.90 11.16 1.66
C ALA A 91 -0.74 12.17 1.59
N ILE A 92 0.44 11.84 2.12
CA ILE A 92 1.67 12.64 1.98
C ILE A 92 2.43 12.27 0.71
N ALA A 93 2.39 10.99 0.31
CA ALA A 93 3.02 10.52 -0.91
C ALA A 93 2.35 11.13 -2.16
N LYS A 94 1.06 11.43 -2.08
CA LYS A 94 0.28 12.17 -3.08
C LYS A 94 0.89 13.53 -3.37
N GLY A 95 1.00 13.88 -4.64
CA GLY A 95 1.55 15.16 -5.10
C GLY A 95 2.80 15.00 -5.95
N GLU A 96 3.67 16.02 -5.92
CA GLU A 96 4.82 16.09 -6.82
C GLU A 96 5.86 15.01 -6.52
N LEU A 97 6.39 14.40 -7.58
CA LEU A 97 7.52 13.50 -7.56
C LEU A 97 8.54 13.96 -8.60
N ALA A 98 9.69 14.44 -8.13
CA ALA A 98 10.76 14.97 -8.97
C ALA A 98 11.41 13.87 -9.84
N PRO A 99 12.08 14.24 -10.96
CA PRO A 99 12.78 13.28 -11.81
C PRO A 99 13.76 12.40 -11.05
N ASP A 100 13.82 11.10 -11.40
CA ASP A 100 14.76 10.13 -10.83
C ASP A 100 14.73 10.00 -9.30
N THR A 101 13.67 10.48 -8.66
CA THR A 101 13.47 10.36 -7.21
C THR A 101 12.59 9.18 -6.86
N THR A 102 12.89 8.56 -5.72
CA THR A 102 12.11 7.48 -5.12
C THR A 102 11.46 7.98 -3.84
N LYS A 103 10.14 7.87 -3.73
CA LYS A 103 9.41 7.97 -2.47
C LYS A 103 9.31 6.58 -1.85
N HIS A 104 9.73 6.47 -0.61
CA HIS A 104 9.51 5.30 0.23
C HIS A 104 8.19 5.49 0.97
N CYS A 105 7.30 4.52 0.85
CA CYS A 105 5.95 4.65 1.37
C CYS A 105 5.57 3.48 2.28
N ILE A 106 4.62 3.75 3.17
CA ILE A 106 4.07 2.79 4.12
C ILE A 106 2.55 2.94 4.13
N ALA A 107 1.83 1.84 3.97
CA ALA A 107 0.40 1.78 4.24
C ALA A 107 0.16 0.98 5.51
N MET A 108 -0.73 1.47 6.38
CA MET A 108 -1.08 0.79 7.63
C MET A 108 -2.59 0.61 7.73
N PHE A 109 -2.98 -0.61 8.10
CA PHE A 109 -4.38 -0.97 8.29
C PHE A 109 -4.55 -1.52 9.70
N GLU A 110 -5.40 -0.87 10.48
CA GLU A 110 -5.70 -1.22 11.88
C GLU A 110 -6.90 -2.14 11.99
N ASP A 111 -6.93 -2.95 13.05
CA ASP A 111 -8.05 -3.77 13.49
C ASP A 111 -8.55 -4.75 12.41
N ILE A 112 -7.60 -5.35 11.70
CA ILE A 112 -7.92 -6.36 10.70
C ILE A 112 -8.44 -7.60 11.39
N ALA A 113 -9.61 -8.06 10.97
CA ALA A 113 -10.20 -9.32 11.39
C ALA A 113 -9.15 -10.44 11.51
N PRO A 114 -8.85 -10.97 12.71
CA PRO A 114 -7.79 -11.97 12.92
C PRO A 114 -7.99 -13.25 12.10
N GLN A 115 -9.24 -13.56 11.77
CA GLN A 115 -9.65 -14.67 10.92
C GLN A 115 -9.42 -14.46 9.42
N ALA A 116 -9.05 -13.25 8.98
CA ALA A 116 -8.77 -12.98 7.57
C ALA A 116 -7.60 -13.85 7.09
N LYS A 117 -7.85 -14.62 6.02
CA LYS A 117 -6.87 -15.53 5.42
C LYS A 117 -6.35 -15.01 4.10
N GLN A 118 -7.00 -14.02 3.51
CA GLN A 118 -6.58 -13.39 2.29
C GLN A 118 -6.79 -11.89 2.38
N VAL A 119 -5.82 -11.14 1.86
CA VAL A 119 -5.92 -9.70 1.71
C VAL A 119 -5.63 -9.33 0.26
N GLU A 120 -6.37 -8.35 -0.21
CA GLU A 120 -6.22 -7.75 -1.52
C GLU A 120 -5.87 -6.29 -1.29
N ILE A 121 -4.64 -5.93 -1.60
CA ILE A 121 -4.19 -4.54 -1.54
C ILE A 121 -4.34 -3.95 -2.93
N PHE A 122 -4.94 -2.79 -2.98
CA PHE A 122 -5.17 -2.08 -4.22
C PHE A 122 -4.51 -0.71 -4.16
N VAL A 123 -3.91 -0.33 -5.27
CA VAL A 123 -3.24 0.96 -5.42
C VAL A 123 -3.73 1.66 -6.66
N THR A 124 -4.21 2.88 -6.52
CA THR A 124 -4.65 3.73 -7.64
C THR A 124 -3.57 4.74 -8.01
N GLY A 125 -3.74 5.43 -9.14
CA GLY A 125 -2.87 6.55 -9.51
C GLY A 125 -1.45 6.18 -9.99
N ILE A 126 -1.10 4.88 -10.06
CA ILE A 126 0.18 4.41 -10.62
C ILE A 126 0.23 4.58 -12.14
N LEU A 127 -0.92 4.48 -12.82
CA LEU A 127 -1.03 4.75 -14.25
C LEU A 127 -1.61 6.14 -14.49
N HIS A 128 -0.89 6.98 -15.22
CA HIS A 128 -1.52 8.15 -15.84
C HIS A 128 -2.48 7.65 -16.92
N PHE A 129 -3.77 7.96 -16.75
CA PHE A 129 -4.86 7.62 -17.67
C PHE A 129 -4.46 7.82 -19.14
N PHE A 130 -4.60 6.75 -19.93
CA PHE A 130 -4.91 6.89 -21.35
C PHE A 130 -6.30 7.52 -21.45
N LEU A 131 -6.37 8.72 -22.04
CA LEU A 131 -7.61 9.34 -22.47
C LEU A 131 -8.32 8.43 -23.50
N TRP A 132 -9.21 7.55 -23.04
CA TRP A 132 -10.25 6.98 -23.89
C TRP A 132 -11.59 7.59 -23.50
N ARG A 133 -12.28 8.13 -24.50
CA ARG A 133 -13.48 8.96 -24.37
C ARG A 133 -14.53 8.31 -23.45
N GLN A 134 -14.93 9.06 -22.41
CA GLN A 134 -16.21 9.01 -21.68
C GLN A 134 -16.46 8.07 -20.48
N LYS A 135 -15.51 7.31 -19.93
CA LYS A 135 -15.66 6.79 -18.55
C LYS A 135 -14.30 6.75 -17.84
N MET A 136 -14.17 7.46 -16.71
CA MET A 136 -13.07 7.22 -15.78
C MET A 136 -13.31 5.84 -15.16
N VAL A 137 -12.65 4.82 -15.70
CA VAL A 137 -12.54 3.53 -15.03
C VAL A 137 -11.26 3.65 -14.21
N ASP A 138 -11.38 3.81 -12.91
CA ASP A 138 -10.24 3.88 -12.00
C ASP A 138 -9.56 2.50 -12.00
N TYR A 139 -8.58 2.34 -12.88
CA TYR A 139 -7.76 1.14 -12.91
C TYR A 139 -6.91 1.13 -11.65
N SER A 140 -7.12 0.10 -10.83
CA SER A 140 -6.32 -0.16 -9.63
C SER A 140 -5.32 -1.27 -9.92
N TYR A 141 -4.13 -1.15 -9.36
CA TYR A 141 -3.19 -2.25 -9.29
C TYR A 141 -3.57 -3.12 -8.09
N LYS A 142 -4.04 -4.34 -8.33
CA LYS A 142 -4.43 -5.29 -7.28
C LYS A 142 -3.29 -6.24 -6.98
N ILE A 143 -3.05 -6.50 -5.71
CA ILE A 143 -2.05 -7.43 -5.21
C ILE A 143 -2.72 -8.31 -4.15
N THR A 144 -2.81 -9.60 -4.44
CA THR A 144 -3.50 -10.57 -3.59
C THR A 144 -2.48 -11.39 -2.80
N TYR A 145 -2.64 -11.41 -1.49
CA TYR A 145 -1.85 -12.22 -0.57
C TYR A 145 -2.73 -13.19 0.20
N LYS A 146 -2.17 -14.36 0.50
CA LYS A 146 -2.78 -15.35 1.38
C LYS A 146 -1.92 -15.54 2.62
N LYS A 147 -2.55 -15.62 3.79
CA LYS A 147 -1.91 -15.92 5.05
C LYS A 147 -1.53 -17.39 5.09
N GLU A 148 -0.22 -17.67 5.19
CA GLU A 148 0.33 -18.99 5.46
C GLU A 148 1.10 -18.90 6.80
N ARG A 149 0.53 -19.47 7.86
CA ARG A 149 1.02 -19.31 9.25
C ARG A 149 1.02 -17.83 9.65
N ASP A 150 2.19 -17.24 9.86
CA ASP A 150 2.39 -15.85 10.27
C ASP A 150 2.91 -14.96 9.14
N GLN A 151 2.92 -15.46 7.89
CA GLN A 151 3.44 -14.74 6.73
C GLN A 151 2.40 -14.58 5.64
N TRP A 152 2.49 -13.47 4.92
CA TRP A 152 1.66 -13.18 3.75
C TRP A 152 2.38 -13.58 2.48
N LYS A 153 1.84 -14.57 1.78
CA LYS A 153 2.39 -15.09 0.54
C LYS A 153 1.65 -14.52 -0.65
N LEU A 154 2.41 -13.96 -1.59
CA LEU A 154 1.87 -13.44 -2.84
C LEU A 154 1.21 -14.57 -3.64
N ILE A 155 -0.04 -14.37 -4.01
CA ILE A 155 -0.80 -15.28 -4.88
C ILE A 155 -0.76 -14.76 -6.32
N GLU A 156 -1.17 -13.50 -6.50
CA GLU A 156 -1.21 -12.86 -7.80
C GLU A 156 -1.11 -11.34 -7.65
N HIS A 157 -0.76 -10.68 -8.74
CA HIS A 157 -0.81 -9.23 -8.83
C HIS A 157 -1.01 -8.80 -10.28
N GLY A 158 -1.70 -7.68 -10.49
CA GLY A 158 -1.96 -7.17 -11.82
C GLY A 158 -2.95 -6.03 -11.83
N MET A 159 -3.20 -5.52 -13.04
CA MET A 159 -4.21 -4.48 -13.24
C MET A 159 -5.60 -5.07 -13.04
N SER A 160 -6.39 -4.44 -12.17
CA SER A 160 -7.80 -4.75 -11.95
C SER A 160 -8.68 -3.63 -12.50
N LYS A 161 -9.88 -4.01 -12.95
CA LYS A 161 -10.96 -3.09 -13.33
C LYS A 161 -11.88 -2.78 -12.15
N GLU A 162 -11.59 -3.34 -10.98
CA GLU A 162 -12.35 -3.07 -9.77
C GLU A 162 -12.16 -1.59 -9.39
N CYS A 163 -13.17 -0.79 -9.74
CA CYS A 163 -13.37 0.54 -9.20
C CYS A 163 -13.65 0.37 -7.72
N VAL A 164 -12.77 0.85 -6.87
CA VAL A 164 -13.12 0.97 -5.46
C VAL A 164 -13.68 2.35 -5.27
N GLY A 165 -14.97 2.35 -4.98
CA GLY A 165 -15.78 3.54 -4.85
C GLY A 165 -15.22 4.41 -3.76
N VAL A 166 -14.89 5.64 -4.12
CA VAL A 166 -15.05 6.77 -3.22
C VAL A 166 -16.54 6.80 -2.91
N THR A 167 -16.96 6.20 -1.80
CA THR A 167 -18.30 6.43 -1.29
C THR A 167 -18.38 7.93 -0.98
N PRO A 168 -19.33 8.68 -1.56
CA PRO A 168 -19.42 10.12 -1.41
C PRO A 168 -19.74 10.56 0.03
#